data_AF-A0A5B1CPT1-F1
#
_entry.id   AF-A0A5B1CPT1-F1
#
_cell.length_a   1.000
_cell.length_b   1.000
_cell.length_c   1.000
_cell.angle_alpha   90.00
_cell.angle_beta   90.00
_cell.angle_gamma   90.00
#
_symmetry.space_group_name_H-M   'P 1'
#
loop_
_entity.id
_entity.type
_entity.pdbx_description
1 polymer ?
#
loop_
_entity_poly.entity_id
_entity_poly.type
_entity_poly.pdbx_seq_one_letter_code
_entity_poly.pdbx_strand_id
1 'polypeptide(L)'
;MSSRDSEFQTGRLTDCENRFQRDFVEFSRLWSDTKTDWADARRSQFEREHLSSLGPSLSRLTAALHEFTSVIDLANRQLSDPHCQWSDR
;
A
#
# COMPACT_ATOMS: atom_id res chain seq x y z
N MET A 1 6.26 -18.64 -30.94
CA MET A 1 6.10 -18.85 -29.48
C MET A 1 6.04 -17.48 -28.83
N SER A 2 4.94 -17.20 -28.13
CA SER A 2 4.56 -15.89 -27.60
C SER A 2 5.33 -15.60 -26.32
N SER A 3 6.15 -14.55 -26.30
CA SER A 3 6.95 -14.14 -25.13
C SER A 3 6.29 -12.98 -24.38
N ARG A 4 4.96 -13.02 -24.22
CA ARG A 4 4.16 -12.00 -23.52
C ARG A 4 3.76 -12.41 -22.09
N ASP A 5 4.11 -13.62 -21.65
CA ASP A 5 3.68 -14.16 -20.36
C ASP A 5 4.50 -13.67 -19.14
N SER A 6 5.48 -12.78 -19.35
CA SER A 6 6.41 -12.32 -18.30
C SER A 6 6.16 -10.87 -17.84
N GLU A 7 4.99 -10.29 -18.12
CA GLU A 7 4.66 -8.95 -17.62
C GLU A 7 4.33 -9.01 -16.13
N PHE A 8 5.03 -8.22 -15.31
CA PHE A 8 4.77 -8.16 -13.88
C PHE A 8 3.38 -7.59 -13.64
N GLN A 9 2.50 -8.40 -13.04
CA GLN A 9 1.09 -8.06 -12.82
C GLN A 9 0.92 -7.19 -11.57
N THR A 10 0.91 -5.87 -11.73
CA THR A 10 0.73 -4.88 -10.64
C THR A 10 -0.65 -4.96 -9.98
N GLY A 11 -1.68 -5.45 -10.70
CA GLY A 11 -3.05 -5.55 -10.19
C GLY A 11 -3.19 -6.32 -8.88
N ARG A 12 -2.39 -7.38 -8.65
CA ARG A 12 -2.42 -8.13 -7.38
C ARG A 12 -1.92 -7.29 -6.20
N LEU A 13 -0.97 -6.38 -6.42
CA LEU A 13 -0.45 -5.49 -5.39
C LEU A 13 -1.47 -4.40 -5.06
N THR A 14 -2.10 -3.81 -6.09
CA THR A 14 -3.18 -2.84 -5.92
C THR A 14 -4.37 -3.44 -5.18
N ASP A 15 -4.75 -4.69 -5.49
CA ASP A 15 -5.82 -5.39 -4.76
C ASP A 15 -5.49 -5.62 -3.28
N CYS A 16 -4.24 -5.99 -2.98
CA CYS A 16 -3.76 -6.14 -1.61
C CYS A 16 -3.74 -4.80 -0.87
N GLU A 17 -3.27 -3.73 -1.50
CA GLU A 17 -3.31 -2.37 -0.93
C GLU A 17 -4.74 -1.96 -0.58
N ASN A 18 -5.68 -2.13 -1.52
CA ASN A 18 -7.09 -1.81 -1.30
C ASN A 18 -7.69 -2.61 -0.13
N ARG A 19 -7.25 -3.85 0.07
CA ARG A 19 -7.65 -4.66 1.24
C ARG A 19 -7.11 -4.06 2.54
N PHE A 20 -5.81 -3.76 2.59
CA PHE A 20 -5.21 -3.14 3.79
C PHE A 20 -5.86 -1.81 4.17
N GLN A 21 -6.19 -0.97 3.19
CA GLN A 21 -6.88 0.30 3.46
C GLN A 21 -8.27 0.07 4.05
N ARG A 22 -9.05 -0.87 3.53
CA ARG A 22 -10.37 -1.22 4.09
C ARG A 22 -10.25 -1.78 5.50
N ASP A 23 -9.33 -2.71 5.71
CA ASP A 23 -9.12 -3.33 7.02
C ASP A 23 -8.70 -2.28 8.06
N PHE A 24 -7.90 -1.29 7.67
CA PHE A 24 -7.54 -0.17 8.55
C PHE A 24 -8.72 0.75 8.88
N VAL A 25 -9.63 0.99 7.93
CA VAL A 25 -10.87 1.74 8.19
C VAL A 25 -11.76 0.98 9.17
N GLU A 26 -11.94 -0.33 8.98
CA GLU A 26 -12.72 -1.15 9.92
C GLU A 26 -12.08 -1.19 11.31
N PHE A 27 -10.75 -1.34 11.38
CA PHE A 27 -10.03 -1.23 12.64
C PHE A 27 -10.23 0.14 13.32
N SER A 28 -10.24 1.23 12.56
CA SER A 28 -10.47 2.58 13.08
C SER A 28 -11.89 2.76 13.63
N ARG A 29 -12.87 2.08 13.04
CA ARG A 29 -14.25 2.03 13.58
C ARG A 29 -14.31 1.23 14.87
N LEU A 30 -13.74 0.01 14.88
CA LEU A 30 -13.65 -0.81 16.09
C LEU A 30 -12.97 -0.05 17.24
N TRP A 31 -11.89 0.69 16.93
CA TRP A 31 -11.23 1.52 17.93
C TRP A 31 -12.14 2.63 18.44
N SER A 32 -12.85 3.34 17.56
CA SER A 32 -13.80 4.38 17.94
C SER A 32 -14.89 3.86 18.88
N ASP A 33 -15.43 2.68 18.60
CA ASP A 33 -16.43 2.02 19.45
C ASP A 33 -15.81 1.59 20.79
N THR A 34 -14.66 0.93 20.77
CA THR A 34 -13.99 0.48 22.01
C THR A 34 -13.63 1.66 22.92
N LYS A 35 -13.26 2.79 22.32
CA LYS A 35 -12.88 4.02 23.01
C LYS A 35 -14.03 4.66 23.78
N THR A 36 -15.29 4.39 23.42
CA THR A 36 -16.44 4.87 24.22
C THR A 36 -16.56 4.15 25.56
N ASP A 37 -16.13 2.88 25.61
CA ASP A 37 -16.23 2.04 26.80
C ASP A 37 -14.97 2.12 27.68
N TRP A 38 -13.84 2.51 27.10
CA TRP A 38 -12.57 2.65 27.82
C TRP A 38 -12.44 4.03 28.48
N ALA A 39 -12.91 4.13 29.72
CA ALA A 39 -12.92 5.37 30.51
C ALA A 39 -11.60 5.68 31.26
N ASP A 40 -10.53 4.90 31.08
CA ASP A 40 -9.34 4.93 31.93
C ASP A 40 -7.99 5.04 31.17
N ALA A 41 -6.89 4.86 31.90
CA ALA A 41 -5.53 4.94 31.38
C ALA A 41 -5.21 3.91 30.28
N ARG A 42 -6.00 2.84 30.12
CA ARG A 42 -5.80 1.81 29.09
C ARG A 42 -5.94 2.40 27.70
N ARG A 43 -6.88 3.34 27.53
CA ARG A 43 -7.06 4.08 26.28
C ARG A 43 -5.78 4.81 25.88
N SER A 44 -5.27 5.65 26.78
CA SER A 44 -4.07 6.45 26.52
C SER A 44 -2.84 5.58 26.27
N GLN A 45 -2.74 4.44 26.97
CA GLN A 45 -1.66 3.47 26.76
C GLN A 45 -1.75 2.84 25.37
N PHE A 46 -2.93 2.35 24.98
CA PHE A 46 -3.14 1.71 23.68
C PHE A 46 -2.93 2.70 22.51
N GLU A 47 -3.45 3.93 22.62
CA GLU A 47 -3.22 4.97 21.61
C GLU A 47 -1.72 5.23 21.42
N ARG A 48 -0.97 5.34 22.53
CA ARG A 48 0.47 5.62 22.50
C ARG A 48 1.29 4.45 21.97
N GLU A 49 1.00 3.23 22.41
CA GLU A 49 1.82 2.05 22.11
C GLU A 49 1.52 1.48 20.72
N HIS A 50 0.26 1.54 20.27
CA HIS A 50 -0.18 0.85 19.05
C HIS A 50 -0.63 1.78 17.94
N LEU A 51 -1.37 2.85 18.25
CA LEU A 51 -1.96 3.71 17.20
C LEU A 51 -1.02 4.80 16.71
N SER A 52 -0.12 5.28 17.57
CA SER A 52 0.79 6.39 17.28
C SER A 52 1.63 6.16 16.01
N SER A 53 2.05 4.93 15.76
CA SER A 53 2.89 4.56 14.62
C SER A 53 2.12 3.92 13.46
N LEU A 54 0.92 3.40 13.71
CA LEU A 54 0.19 2.57 12.74
C LEU A 54 -0.27 3.37 11.52
N GLY A 55 -0.92 4.52 11.74
CA GLY A 55 -1.37 5.41 10.65
C GLY A 55 -0.21 5.88 9.76
N PRO A 56 0.84 6.51 10.32
CA PRO A 56 2.01 6.92 9.54
C PRO A 56 2.72 5.77 8.83
N SER A 57 2.71 4.56 9.39
CA SER A 57 3.31 3.38 8.75
C SER A 57 2.49 2.90 7.56
N LEU A 58 1.16 2.92 7.66
CA LEU A 58 0.28 2.60 6.54
C LEU A 58 0.44 3.60 5.40
N SER A 59 0.48 4.90 5.69
CA SER A 59 0.70 5.93 4.67
C SER A 59 2.03 5.74 3.94
N ARG A 60 3.10 5.40 4.68
CA ARG A 60 4.41 5.10 4.08
C ARG A 60 4.38 3.83 3.22
N LEU A 61 3.67 2.79 3.66
CA LEU A 61 3.50 1.56 2.89
C LEU A 61 2.76 1.83 1.56
N THR A 62 1.64 2.55 1.60
CA THR A 62 0.89 2.94 0.39
C THR A 62 1.76 3.75 -0.57
N ALA A 63 2.51 4.74 -0.06
CA ALA A 63 3.41 5.53 -0.89
C ALA A 63 4.47 4.66 -1.59
N ALA A 64 5.10 3.74 -0.85
CA ALA A 64 6.09 2.82 -1.40
C ALA A 64 5.50 1.84 -2.42
N LEU A 65 4.27 1.35 -2.19
CA LEU A 65 3.57 0.48 -3.14
C LEU A 65 3.23 1.21 -4.43
N HIS A 66 2.73 2.45 -4.35
CA HIS A 66 2.44 3.28 -5.51
C HIS A 66 3.71 3.57 -6.33
N GLU A 67 4.82 3.90 -5.67
CA GLU A 67 6.10 4.11 -6.35
C GLU A 67 6.55 2.84 -7.07
N PHE A 68 6.52 1.70 -6.36
CA PHE A 68 6.87 0.41 -6.92
C PHE A 68 6.03 0.04 -8.15
N THR A 69 4.69 0.14 -8.06
CA THR A 69 3.81 -0.18 -9.19
C THR A 69 4.03 0.78 -10.36
N SER A 70 4.29 2.06 -10.10
CA SER A 70 4.56 3.05 -11.16
C SER A 70 5.85 2.74 -11.92
N VAL A 71 6.91 2.35 -11.20
CA VAL A 71 8.19 1.95 -11.80
C VAL A 71 8.03 0.70 -12.65
N ILE A 72 7.28 -0.30 -12.15
CA ILE A 72 7.00 -1.52 -12.89
C ILE A 72 6.18 -1.23 -14.15
N ASP A 73 5.12 -0.43 -14.05
CA ASP A 73 4.29 -0.09 -15.21
C ASP A 73 5.10 0.68 -16.26
N LEU A 74 6.00 1.57 -15.84
CA LEU A 74 6.92 2.25 -16.75
C LEU A 74 7.89 1.27 -17.43
N ALA A 75 8.49 0.36 -16.66
CA ALA A 75 9.40 -0.65 -17.19
C ALA A 75 8.69 -1.58 -18.18
N ASN A 76 7.49 -2.05 -17.85
CA ASN A 76 6.66 -2.89 -18.73
C ASN A 76 6.36 -2.17 -20.06
N ARG A 77 6.02 -0.86 -20.00
CA ARG A 77 5.80 -0.03 -21.20
C ARG A 77 7.07 0.09 -22.05
N GLN A 78 8.21 0.36 -21.43
CA GLN A 78 9.50 0.48 -22.13
C GLN A 78 9.93 -0.85 -22.77
N LEU A 79 9.75 -1.96 -22.05
CA LEU A 79 10.06 -3.31 -22.57
C LEU A 79 9.12 -3.72 -23.70
N SER A 80 7.90 -3.19 -23.72
CA SER A 80 6.90 -3.46 -24.76
C SER A 80 7.00 -2.54 -25.97
N ASP A 81 7.76 -1.45 -25.89
CA ASP A 81 7.97 -0.52 -27.00
C ASP A 81 9.13 -0.99 -27.90
N PRO A 82 8.86 -1.48 -29.13
CA PRO A 82 9.89 -1.94 -30.06
C PRO A 82 10.82 -0.82 -30.57
N HIS A 83 10.49 0.45 -30.30
CA HIS A 83 11.29 1.61 -30.67
C HIS A 83 11.92 2.32 -29.46
N CYS A 84 11.93 1.70 -28.28
CA CYS A 84 12.57 2.25 -27.09
C CYS A 84 14.08 2.43 -27.33
N GLN A 85 14.48 3.61 -27.81
CA GLN A 85 15.87 4.01 -27.92
C GLN A 85 16.35 4.42 -26.53
N TRP A 86 17.10 3.54 -25.88
CA TRP A 86 17.88 3.89 -24.70
C TRP A 86 18.97 4.87 -25.15
N SER A 87 18.71 6.17 -25.04
CA SER A 87 19.76 7.16 -25.24
C SER A 87 20.64 7.17 -24.01
N ASP A 88 21.74 6.45 -24.08
CA ASP A 88 22.83 6.46 -23.11
C ASP A 88 23.24 7.93 -22.86
N ARG A 89 23.19 8.36 -21.60
CA ARG A 89 23.61 9.70 -21.19
C ARG A 89 24.47 9.60 -19.95
#